data_AF-A0A935AQ14-F1
#
_entry.id   AF-A0A935AQ14-F1
#
_cell.length_a   1.000
_cell.length_b   1.000
_cell.length_c   1.000
_cell.angle_alpha   90.00
_cell.angle_beta   90.00
_cell.angle_gamma   90.00
#
_symmetry.space_group_name_H-M   'P 1'
#
loop_
_entity.id
_entity.type
_entity.pdbx_description
1 polymer ?
#
loop_
_entity_poly.entity_id
_entity_poly.type
_entity_poly.pdbx_seq_one_letter_code
_entity_poly.pdbx_strand_id
1 'polypeptide(L)'
;MIPQTPPPPPADGRGTRAALIFALAAERLSIWYEHGQWPTEAQGATLVADWLGRTRRSLPLAERRHLSDLSDQLARRIAGSLSREAGLYAVHEMMEALDPNYESDLARALMAECESLLDGPDTPE
;
A
#
# COMPACT_ATOMS: atom_id res chain seq x y z
N MET A 1 10.68 33.05 -13.78
CA MET A 1 10.34 31.69 -14.20
C MET A 1 9.63 31.02 -13.05
N ILE A 2 8.35 30.68 -13.19
CA ILE A 2 7.64 29.88 -12.19
C ILE A 2 8.14 28.44 -12.37
N PRO A 3 8.69 27.75 -11.35
CA PRO A 3 9.02 26.34 -11.47
C PRO A 3 7.72 25.58 -11.79
N GLN A 4 7.65 25.01 -12.98
CA GLN A 4 6.55 24.14 -13.39
C GLN A 4 6.70 22.86 -12.57
N THR A 5 5.90 22.70 -11.52
CA THR A 5 5.81 21.42 -10.81
C THR A 5 5.36 20.37 -11.84
N PRO A 6 6.10 19.26 -12.00
CA PRO A 6 5.71 18.23 -12.95
C PRO A 6 4.30 17.74 -12.64
N PRO A 7 3.49 17.43 -13.66
CA PRO A 7 2.15 16.88 -13.44
C PRO A 7 2.30 15.62 -12.58
N PRO A 8 1.43 15.44 -11.57
CA PRO A 8 1.52 14.30 -10.69
C PRO A 8 1.37 13.02 -11.53
N PRO A 9 2.11 11.95 -11.21
CA PRO A 9 2.17 10.76 -12.04
C PRO A 9 0.75 10.19 -12.32
N PRO A 10 0.56 9.55 -13.48
CA PRO A 10 -0.70 8.89 -13.83
C PRO A 10 -1.14 7.91 -12.73
N ALA A 11 -2.46 7.76 -12.54
CA ALA A 11 -3.02 6.90 -11.50
C ALA A 11 -2.63 5.41 -11.64
N ASP A 12 -2.34 4.99 -12.86
CA ASP A 12 -1.91 3.66 -13.28
C ASP A 12 -0.38 3.50 -13.34
N GLY A 13 0.38 4.56 -13.06
CA GLY A 13 1.83 4.51 -13.01
C GLY A 13 2.33 3.54 -11.93
N ARG A 14 3.39 2.78 -12.24
CA ARG A 14 3.97 1.76 -11.34
C ARG A 14 4.19 2.27 -9.92
N GLY A 15 4.82 3.44 -9.77
CA GLY A 15 5.05 4.06 -8.47
C GLY A 15 3.77 4.44 -7.72
N THR A 16 2.71 4.86 -8.42
CA THR A 16 1.41 5.15 -7.79
C THR A 16 0.70 3.88 -7.34
N ARG A 17 0.77 2.80 -8.13
CA ARG A 17 0.22 1.49 -7.73
C ARG A 17 0.99 0.89 -6.54
N ALA A 18 2.32 0.99 -6.52
CA ALA A 18 3.15 0.53 -5.41
C ALA A 18 2.85 1.33 -4.13
N ALA A 19 2.80 2.66 -4.22
CA ALA A 19 2.41 3.51 -3.09
C ALA A 19 1.00 3.20 -2.57
N LEU A 20 0.07 2.84 -3.47
CA LEU A 20 -1.28 2.44 -3.07
C LEU A 20 -1.27 1.08 -2.35
N ILE A 21 -0.54 0.08 -2.83
CA ILE A 21 -0.37 -1.21 -2.13
C ILE A 21 0.20 -0.98 -0.73
N PHE A 22 1.24 -0.15 -0.62
CA PHE A 22 1.86 0.21 0.65
C PHE A 22 0.87 0.83 1.62
N ALA A 23 0.15 1.86 1.19
CA ALA A 23 -0.82 2.56 2.03
C ALA A 23 -1.98 1.66 2.49
N LEU A 24 -2.46 0.80 1.59
CA LEU A 24 -3.50 -0.17 1.91
C LEU A 24 -3.01 -1.24 2.89
N ALA A 25 -1.77 -1.69 2.75
CA ALA A 25 -1.17 -2.66 3.68
C ALA A 25 -1.00 -2.05 5.08
N ALA A 26 -0.55 -0.80 5.17
CA ALA A 26 -0.44 -0.06 6.43
C ALA A 26 -1.80 0.00 7.16
N GLU A 27 -2.84 0.44 6.44
CA GLU A 27 -4.20 0.54 6.98
C GLU A 27 -4.73 -0.83 7.43
N ARG A 28 -4.56 -1.88 6.61
CA ARG A 28 -4.99 -3.25 6.95
C ARG A 28 -4.32 -3.77 8.21
N LEU A 29 -3.02 -3.52 8.35
CA LEU A 29 -2.27 -3.90 9.54
C LEU A 29 -2.75 -3.12 10.77
N SER A 30 -3.04 -1.82 10.64
CA SER A 30 -3.63 -1.02 11.73
C SER A 30 -4.94 -1.64 12.21
N ILE A 31 -5.87 -1.91 11.29
CA ILE A 31 -7.15 -2.57 11.59
C ILE A 31 -6.94 -3.92 12.26
N TRP A 32 -6.00 -4.73 11.76
CA TRP A 32 -5.74 -6.05 12.32
C TRP A 32 -5.14 -5.99 13.73
N TYR A 33 -4.16 -5.13 13.99
CA TYR A 33 -3.55 -5.02 15.32
C TYR A 33 -4.47 -4.35 16.36
N GLU A 34 -5.36 -3.46 15.92
CA GLU A 34 -6.35 -2.78 16.77
C GLU A 34 -7.57 -3.65 17.08
N HIS A 35 -8.12 -4.33 16.07
CA HIS A 35 -9.41 -5.02 16.18
C HIS A 35 -9.30 -6.55 16.10
N GLY A 36 -8.14 -7.10 15.73
CA GLY A 36 -7.95 -8.54 15.54
C GLY A 36 -8.65 -9.10 14.31
N GLN A 37 -9.08 -8.24 13.36
CA GLN A 37 -9.86 -8.62 12.19
C GLN A 37 -9.19 -8.12 10.91
N TRP A 38 -9.24 -8.95 9.86
CA TRP A 38 -8.81 -8.56 8.53
C TRP A 38 -9.99 -7.97 7.75
N PRO A 39 -9.80 -6.88 6.99
CA PRO A 39 -10.85 -6.39 6.11
C PRO A 39 -11.23 -7.44 5.05
N THR A 40 -12.53 -7.60 4.82
CA THR A 40 -13.06 -8.46 3.76
C THR A 40 -12.65 -7.97 2.38
N GLU A 41 -12.77 -8.80 1.35
CA GLU A 41 -12.47 -8.42 -0.04
C GLU A 41 -13.27 -7.17 -0.47
N ALA A 42 -14.55 -7.11 -0.13
CA ALA A 42 -15.42 -5.98 -0.44
C ALA A 42 -14.97 -4.69 0.27
N GLN A 43 -14.63 -4.78 1.57
CA GLN A 43 -14.08 -3.65 2.33
C GLN A 43 -12.72 -3.20 1.76
N GLY A 44 -11.90 -4.14 1.30
CA GLY A 44 -10.64 -3.88 0.62
C GLY A 44 -10.78 -3.06 -0.66
N ALA A 45 -11.69 -3.48 -1.56
CA ALA A 45 -11.95 -2.75 -2.80
C ALA A 45 -12.51 -1.34 -2.55
N THR A 46 -13.31 -1.16 -1.49
CA THR A 46 -13.76 0.16 -1.01
C THR A 46 -12.59 1.00 -0.51
N LEU A 47 -11.70 0.41 0.29
CA LEU A 47 -10.51 1.09 0.82
C LEU A 47 -9.63 1.63 -0.32
N VAL A 48 -9.46 0.87 -1.41
CA VAL A 48 -8.75 1.34 -2.61
C VAL A 48 -9.44 2.56 -3.22
N ALA A 49 -10.78 2.53 -3.30
CA ALA A 49 -11.56 3.64 -3.84
C ALA A 49 -11.39 4.91 -3.01
N ASP A 50 -11.42 4.79 -1.68
CA ASP A 50 -11.28 5.90 -0.75
C ASP A 50 -9.89 6.54 -0.86
N TRP A 51 -8.84 5.73 -0.91
CA TRP A 51 -7.46 6.20 -1.11
C TRP A 51 -7.25 6.90 -2.45
N LEU A 52 -7.79 6.35 -3.55
CA LEU A 52 -7.76 7.02 -4.86
C LEU A 52 -8.55 8.34 -4.84
N GLY A 53 -9.69 8.35 -4.14
CA GLY A 53 -10.54 9.52 -3.96
C GLY A 53 -9.83 10.70 -3.29
N ARG A 54 -8.91 10.45 -2.35
CA ARG A 54 -8.07 11.49 -1.71
C ARG A 54 -7.25 12.30 -2.72
N THR A 55 -6.91 11.69 -3.85
CA THR A 55 -6.13 12.35 -4.93
C THR A 55 -6.95 12.62 -6.19
N ARG A 56 -8.29 12.54 -6.12
CA ARG A 56 -9.24 12.66 -7.25
C ARG A 56 -8.94 11.70 -8.40
N ARG A 57 -8.42 10.51 -8.08
CA ARG A 57 -8.16 9.44 -9.04
C ARG A 57 -9.23 8.36 -8.93
N SER A 58 -9.33 7.54 -9.96
CA SER A 58 -10.18 6.34 -9.95
C SER A 58 -9.56 5.26 -10.83
N LEU A 59 -9.88 4.01 -10.52
CA LEU A 59 -9.48 2.84 -11.32
C LEU A 59 -10.69 1.92 -11.52
N PRO A 60 -10.73 1.14 -12.62
CA PRO A 60 -11.73 0.11 -12.83
C PRO A 60 -11.84 -0.85 -11.62
N LEU A 61 -13.02 -1.43 -11.41
CA LEU A 61 -13.26 -2.34 -10.27
C LEU A 61 -12.27 -3.52 -10.25
N ALA A 62 -11.97 -4.09 -11.42
CA ALA A 62 -11.02 -5.20 -11.54
C ALA A 62 -9.62 -4.83 -11.03
N GLU A 63 -9.12 -3.64 -11.40
CA GLU A 63 -7.83 -3.13 -10.92
C GLU A 63 -7.87 -2.84 -9.42
N ARG A 64 -8.95 -2.26 -8.91
CA ARG A 64 -9.10 -2.02 -7.46
C ARG A 64 -9.08 -3.33 -6.66
N ARG A 65 -9.74 -4.37 -7.15
CA ARG A 65 -9.70 -5.71 -6.54
C ARG A 65 -8.30 -6.30 -6.56
N HIS A 66 -7.59 -6.18 -7.68
CA HIS A 66 -6.23 -6.67 -7.80
C HIS A 66 -5.27 -5.97 -6.82
N LEU A 67 -5.31 -4.64 -6.74
CA LEU A 67 -4.47 -3.88 -5.78
C LEU A 67 -4.84 -4.18 -4.33
N SER A 68 -6.14 -4.36 -4.05
CA SER A 68 -6.60 -4.80 -2.73
C SER A 68 -6.03 -6.16 -2.36
N ASP A 69 -6.04 -7.13 -3.27
CA ASP A 69 -5.51 -8.48 -3.05
C ASP A 69 -4.00 -8.45 -2.77
N LEU A 70 -3.21 -7.73 -3.59
CA LEU A 70 -1.77 -7.57 -3.36
C LEU A 70 -1.45 -6.93 -2.00
N SER A 71 -2.24 -5.92 -1.60
CA SER A 71 -2.08 -5.30 -0.27
C SER A 71 -2.42 -6.25 0.89
N ASP A 72 -3.42 -7.13 0.72
CA ASP A 72 -3.79 -8.12 1.72
C ASP A 72 -2.68 -9.18 1.87
N GLN A 73 -2.14 -9.65 0.75
CA GLN A 73 -1.00 -10.57 0.74
C GLN A 73 0.21 -9.99 1.46
N LEU A 74 0.57 -8.73 1.18
CA LEU A 74 1.67 -8.04 1.85
C LEU A 74 1.41 -7.91 3.36
N ALA A 75 0.23 -7.41 3.75
CA ALA A 75 -0.12 -7.24 5.15
C ALA A 75 -0.06 -8.56 5.93
N ARG A 76 -0.55 -9.65 5.35
CA ARG A 76 -0.46 -10.99 5.97
C ARG A 76 0.97 -11.48 6.10
N ARG A 77 1.83 -11.23 5.10
CA ARG A 77 3.26 -11.60 5.18
C ARG A 77 3.96 -10.85 6.31
N ILE A 78 3.75 -9.53 6.43
CA ILE A 78 4.33 -8.71 7.50
C ILE A 78 3.84 -9.19 8.87
N ALA A 79 2.53 -9.38 9.03
CA ALA A 79 1.94 -9.86 10.28
C ALA A 79 2.43 -11.27 10.68
N GLY A 80 2.74 -12.12 9.70
CA GLY A 80 3.25 -13.47 9.91
C GLY A 80 4.76 -13.56 10.16
N SER A 81 5.53 -12.54 9.77
CA SER A 81 7.00 -12.52 9.91
C SER A 81 7.49 -11.80 11.16
N LEU A 82 6.64 -10.95 11.77
CA LEU A 82 7.01 -10.11 12.91
C LEU A 82 6.33 -10.57 14.21
N SER A 83 6.98 -10.25 15.34
CA SER A 83 6.29 -10.26 16.63
C SER A 83 5.20 -9.19 16.66
N ARG A 84 4.25 -9.29 17.61
CA ARG A 84 3.18 -8.28 17.74
C ARG A 84 3.73 -6.87 17.97
N GLU A 85 4.74 -6.75 18.82
CA GLU A 85 5.37 -5.45 19.13
C GLU A 85 6.12 -4.88 17.92
N ALA A 86 6.93 -5.71 17.24
CA ALA A 86 7.64 -5.30 16.03
C ALA A 86 6.67 -4.91 14.91
N GLY A 87 5.53 -5.60 14.81
CA GLY A 87 4.50 -5.27 13.85
C GLY A 87 3.76 -3.97 14.14
N LEU A 88 3.44 -3.68 15.41
CA LEU A 88 2.89 -2.37 15.80
C LEU A 88 3.86 -1.22 15.47
N TYR A 89 5.16 -1.44 15.70
CA TYR A 89 6.20 -0.49 15.28
C TYR A 89 6.23 -0.33 13.76
N ALA A 90 6.18 -1.43 12.99
CA ALA A 90 6.15 -1.39 11.55
C ALA A 90 4.93 -0.62 11.01
N VAL A 91 3.74 -0.84 11.59
CA VAL A 91 2.54 -0.07 11.22
C VAL A 91 2.73 1.42 11.47
N HIS A 92 3.29 1.79 12.61
CA HIS A 92 3.55 3.19 12.91
C HIS A 92 4.47 3.82 11.86
N GLU A 93 5.61 3.19 11.57
CA GLU A 93 6.56 3.64 10.54
C GLU A 93 5.90 3.74 9.16
N MET A 94 5.08 2.76 8.79
CA MET A 94 4.36 2.76 7.52
C MET A 94 3.35 3.92 7.43
N MET A 95 2.63 4.20 8.51
CA MET A 95 1.64 5.27 8.55
C MET A 95 2.29 6.66 8.50
N GLU A 96 3.41 6.86 9.20
CA GLU A 96 4.19 8.11 9.13
C GLU A 96 4.76 8.32 7.71
N ALA A 97 5.23 7.24 7.06
CA ALA A 97 5.76 7.27 5.70
C ALA A 97 4.72 7.55 4.59
N LEU A 98 3.44 7.71 4.94
CA LEU A 98 2.45 8.27 4.03
C LEU A 98 2.65 9.78 3.81
N ASP A 99 3.30 10.47 4.75
CA ASP A 99 3.82 11.82 4.50
C ASP A 99 5.11 11.71 3.66
N PRO A 100 5.16 12.32 2.47
CA PRO A 100 6.34 12.26 1.60
C PRO A 100 7.60 12.91 2.20
N ASN A 101 7.49 13.66 3.30
CA ASN A 101 8.64 14.26 3.99
C ASN A 101 9.20 13.37 5.11
N TYR A 102 8.54 12.26 5.44
CA TYR A 102 9.01 11.32 6.44
C TYR A 102 9.93 10.27 5.79
N GLU A 103 11.11 10.08 6.37
CA GLU A 103 12.09 9.10 5.88
C GLU A 103 12.21 7.94 6.86
N SER A 104 11.96 6.72 6.37
CA SER A 104 12.16 5.48 7.11
C SER A 104 12.79 4.42 6.21
N ASP A 105 13.86 3.79 6.71
CA ASP A 105 14.53 2.69 6.02
C ASP A 105 13.62 1.48 5.88
N LEU A 106 12.79 1.22 6.90
CA LEU A 106 11.78 0.17 6.88
C LEU A 106 10.74 0.45 5.79
N ALA A 107 10.20 1.68 5.76
CA ALA A 107 9.22 2.06 4.74
C ALA A 107 9.81 1.96 3.32
N ARG A 108 11.08 2.34 3.13
CA ARG A 108 11.76 2.22 1.84
C ARG A 108 11.91 0.76 1.40
N ALA A 109 12.28 -0.14 2.31
CA ALA A 109 12.37 -1.57 2.04
C ALA A 109 10.99 -2.16 1.66
N LEU A 110 9.95 -1.83 2.43
CA LEU A 110 8.58 -2.28 2.16
C LEU A 110 8.01 -1.71 0.86
N MET A 111 8.38 -0.49 0.48
CA MET A 111 8.01 0.08 -0.81
C MET A 111 8.63 -0.72 -1.97
N ALA A 112 9.90 -1.14 -1.84
CA ALA A 112 10.54 -2.01 -2.83
C ALA A 112 9.83 -3.38 -2.94
N GLU A 113 9.33 -3.93 -1.83
CA GLU A 113 8.48 -5.12 -1.86
C GLU A 113 7.15 -4.87 -2.59
N CYS A 114 6.51 -3.71 -2.39
CA CYS A 114 5.29 -3.32 -3.11
C CYS A 114 5.52 -3.24 -4.62
N GLU A 115 6.67 -2.73 -5.02
CA GLU A 115 7.09 -2.68 -6.42
C GLU A 115 7.29 -4.09 -7.00
N SER A 116 7.98 -4.98 -6.27
CA SER A 116 8.19 -6.37 -6.70
C SER A 116 6.88 -7.15 -6.82
N LEU A 117 5.89 -6.90 -5.96
CA LEU A 117 4.58 -7.54 -6.04
C LEU A 117 3.83 -7.23 -7.35
N LEU A 118 4.06 -6.06 -7.93
CA LEU A 118 3.44 -5.67 -9.20
C LEU A 118 4.04 -6.43 -10.39
N ASP A 119 5.28 -6.89 -10.28
CA ASP A 119 5.97 -7.62 -11.34
C ASP A 119 5.48 -9.09 -11.41
N GLY A 120 4.77 -9.57 -10.38
CA GLY A 120 4.24 -10.93 -10.27
C GLY A 120 5.33 -11.95 -9.90
N PRO A 121 4.98 -13.23 -9.64
CA PRO A 121 6.00 -14.28 -9.58
C PRO A 121 6.63 -14.38 -10.97
N ASP A 122 7.95 -14.17 -11.06
CA ASP A 122 8.73 -14.28 -12.30
C ASP A 122 8.19 -15.42 -13.17
N THR A 123 7.62 -15.11 -14.34
CA THR A 123 7.53 -16.12 -15.41
C THR A 123 8.96 -16.41 -15.84
N PRO A 124 9.52 -17.60 -15.53
CA PRO A 124 10.80 -17.97 -16.11
C PRO A 124 10.55 -18.20 -17.60
N GLU A 125 11.32 -17.55 -18.47
CA GLU A 125 11.46 -17.95 -19.88
C GLU A 125 12.16 -19.31 -19.98
#